data_AF-W1UEP7-F1
#
_entry.id   AF-W1UEP7-F1
#
_cell.length_a   1.000
_cell.length_b   1.000
_cell.length_c   1.000
_cell.angle_alpha   90.00
_cell.angle_beta   90.00
_cell.angle_gamma   90.00
#
_symmetry.space_group_name_H-M   'P 1'
#
loop_
_entity.id
_entity.type
_entity.pdbx_description
1 polymer ?
#
loop_
_entity_poly.entity_id
_entity_poly.type
_entity_poly.pdbx_seq_one_letter_code
_entity_poly.pdbx_strand_id
1 'polypeptide(L)'
;MAKLTVKDVDLKGKKVLVRVDFNVPLKDGVITNDNRITAALPTIKYIIEQGGRAILFSHLGRVKEEADKAGKSLAPVAADLAAKLGQDVVFPGVTRGAELEAAINALEDGQVLLVENTRYEDVDGKKESKNDPELGKYWASLGDGIFVNDAFGTAHRAHCSTVGVTEYLASALATISFA
;
A
#
# COMPACT_ATOMS: atom_id res chain seq x y z
N MET A 1 -15.77 18.09 -10.24
CA MET A 1 -14.51 18.68 -9.73
C MET A 1 -13.35 17.84 -10.24
N ALA A 2 -12.28 18.46 -10.73
CA ALA A 2 -11.05 17.73 -11.03
C ALA A 2 -10.51 17.14 -9.73
N LYS A 3 -10.12 15.87 -9.73
CA LYS A 3 -9.48 15.27 -8.55
C LYS A 3 -8.05 15.79 -8.46
N LEU A 4 -7.60 16.11 -7.25
CA LEU A 4 -6.18 16.38 -6.99
C LEU A 4 -5.36 15.14 -7.32
N THR A 5 -4.18 15.33 -7.88
CA THR A 5 -3.21 14.28 -8.19
C THR A 5 -2.05 14.34 -7.20
N VAL A 6 -1.22 13.29 -7.18
CA VAL A 6 0.02 13.28 -6.38
C VAL A 6 0.99 14.42 -6.73
N LYS A 7 0.84 15.07 -7.90
CA LYS A 7 1.65 16.23 -8.32
C LYS A 7 1.19 17.55 -7.71
N ASP A 8 0.00 17.58 -7.12
CA ASP A 8 -0.62 18.79 -6.58
C ASP A 8 -0.32 18.99 -5.08
N VAL A 9 0.54 18.16 -4.49
CA VAL A 9 0.88 18.19 -3.07
C VAL A 9 2.39 18.16 -2.83
N ASP A 10 2.81 18.71 -1.68
CA ASP A 10 4.19 18.61 -1.20
C ASP A 10 4.41 17.26 -0.52
N LEU A 11 5.37 16.49 -1.05
CA LEU A 11 5.70 15.14 -0.57
C LEU A 11 6.99 15.13 0.26
N LYS A 12 7.79 16.20 0.23
CA LYS A 12 9.13 16.18 0.79
C LYS A 12 9.10 15.98 2.31
N GLY A 13 9.78 14.94 2.78
CA GLY A 13 9.83 14.59 4.20
C GLY A 13 8.51 14.05 4.77
N LYS A 14 7.52 13.75 3.92
CA LYS A 14 6.19 13.27 4.34
C LYS A 14 6.07 11.76 4.19
N LYS A 15 5.36 11.14 5.12
CA LYS A 15 4.87 9.77 5.04
C LYS A 15 3.63 9.71 4.15
N VAL A 16 3.79 9.08 2.99
CA VAL A 16 2.76 9.01 1.94
C VAL A 16 2.18 7.60 1.92
N LEU A 17 0.90 7.47 2.26
CA LEU A 17 0.20 6.20 2.14
C LEU A 17 -0.18 5.97 0.67
N VAL A 18 0.15 4.82 0.11
CA VAL A 18 -0.12 4.52 -1.30
C VAL A 18 -0.84 3.18 -1.41
N ARG A 19 -2.04 3.19 -1.98
CA ARG A 19 -2.73 1.95 -2.34
C ARG A 19 -2.34 1.55 -3.76
N VAL A 20 -1.59 0.47 -3.90
CA VAL A 20 -1.07 -0.06 -5.17
C VAL A 20 -1.65 -1.44 -5.48
N ASP A 21 -1.81 -1.80 -6.74
CA ASP A 21 -2.29 -3.13 -7.12
C ASP A 21 -1.13 -4.12 -7.32
N PHE A 22 -0.81 -4.90 -6.28
CA PHE A 22 0.19 -5.97 -6.32
C PHE A 22 -0.47 -7.35 -6.24
N ASN A 23 -1.72 -7.48 -6.67
CA ASN A 23 -2.41 -8.75 -6.75
C ASN A 23 -1.90 -9.55 -7.97
N VAL A 24 -0.67 -10.05 -7.86
CA VAL A 24 0.05 -10.81 -8.89
C VAL A 24 -0.15 -12.32 -8.72
N PRO A 25 -0.13 -13.09 -9.82
CA PRO A 25 -0.21 -14.54 -9.74
C PRO A 25 1.09 -15.14 -9.19
N LEU A 26 0.98 -15.90 -8.11
CA LEU A 26 2.06 -16.67 -7.51
C LEU A 26 1.93 -18.16 -7.85
N LYS A 27 3.07 -18.81 -8.12
CA LYS A 27 3.21 -20.25 -8.19
C LYS A 27 4.40 -20.65 -7.33
N ASP A 28 4.16 -21.49 -6.31
CA ASP A 28 5.20 -21.96 -5.38
C ASP A 28 6.00 -20.80 -4.73
N GLY A 29 5.31 -19.69 -4.42
CA GLY A 29 5.93 -18.48 -3.86
C GLY A 29 6.63 -17.57 -4.88
N VAL A 30 6.66 -17.94 -6.16
CA VAL A 30 7.32 -17.19 -7.23
C VAL A 30 6.30 -16.40 -8.04
N ILE A 31 6.61 -15.14 -8.33
CA ILE A 31 5.79 -14.28 -9.19
C ILE A 31 5.90 -14.77 -10.64
N THR A 32 4.76 -15.08 -11.24
CA THR A 32 4.68 -15.56 -12.63
C THR A 32 4.34 -14.46 -13.63
N ASN A 33 3.84 -13.32 -13.16
CA ASN A 33 3.57 -12.13 -13.95
C ASN A 33 3.67 -10.89 -13.06
N ASP A 34 4.59 -9.99 -13.38
CA ASP A 34 4.92 -8.80 -12.60
C ASP A 34 4.34 -7.50 -13.21
N ASN A 35 3.49 -7.58 -14.24
CA ASN A 35 2.98 -6.42 -14.96
C ASN A 35 2.32 -5.39 -14.03
N ARG A 36 1.63 -5.85 -12.98
CA ARG A 36 1.00 -4.95 -12.01
C ARG A 36 2.01 -4.21 -11.13
N ILE A 37 3.13 -4.86 -10.80
CA ILE A 37 4.24 -4.23 -10.06
C ILE A 37 4.87 -3.17 -10.95
N THR A 38 5.20 -3.52 -12.19
CA THR A 38 5.76 -2.60 -13.19
C THR A 38 4.85 -1.39 -13.44
N ALA A 39 3.53 -1.59 -13.49
CA ALA A 39 2.56 -0.51 -13.68
C ALA A 39 2.50 0.50 -12.52
N ALA A 40 2.82 0.09 -11.29
CA ALA A 40 2.83 0.98 -10.12
C ALA A 40 4.14 1.77 -9.96
N LEU A 41 5.22 1.37 -10.66
CA LEU A 41 6.54 2.01 -10.53
C LEU A 41 6.52 3.53 -10.78
N PRO A 42 5.79 4.10 -11.77
CA PRO A 42 5.81 5.53 -12.00
C PRO A 42 5.35 6.34 -10.77
N THR A 43 4.28 5.92 -10.10
CA THR A 43 3.76 6.59 -8.90
C THR A 43 4.75 6.49 -7.75
N ILE A 44 5.32 5.30 -7.53
CA ILE A 44 6.27 5.05 -6.44
C ILE A 44 7.55 5.86 -6.66
N LYS A 45 8.12 5.82 -7.88
CA LYS A 45 9.33 6.57 -8.24
C LYS A 45 9.16 8.06 -8.09
N TYR A 46 8.02 8.61 -8.49
CA TYR A 46 7.74 10.02 -8.30
C TYR A 46 7.74 10.43 -6.82
N ILE A 47 7.10 9.64 -5.94
CA ILE A 47 7.09 9.92 -4.50
C ILE A 47 8.52 9.91 -3.95
N ILE A 48 9.34 8.94 -4.36
CA ILE A 48 10.75 8.84 -3.99
C ILE A 48 11.54 10.07 -4.46
N GLU A 49 11.40 10.44 -5.74
CA GLU A 49 12.10 11.57 -6.37
C GLU A 49 11.72 12.92 -5.72
N GLN A 50 10.50 13.06 -5.21
CA GLN A 50 10.07 14.24 -4.45
C GLN A 50 10.50 14.20 -2.97
N GLY A 51 11.21 13.17 -2.53
CA GLY A 51 11.67 13.02 -1.13
C GLY A 51 10.58 12.57 -0.17
N GLY A 52 9.50 11.98 -0.67
CA GLY A 52 8.47 11.34 0.14
C GLY A 52 8.88 9.95 0.60
N ARG A 53 8.24 9.50 1.68
CA ARG A 53 8.45 8.18 2.29
C ARG A 53 7.24 7.31 1.94
N ALA A 54 7.41 6.40 0.98
CA ALA A 54 6.29 5.66 0.41
C ALA A 54 5.92 4.46 1.30
N ILE A 55 4.68 4.43 1.80
CA ILE A 55 4.13 3.34 2.60
C ILE A 55 3.05 2.65 1.77
N LEU A 56 3.39 1.47 1.24
CA LEU A 56 2.60 0.78 0.23
C LEU A 56 1.64 -0.22 0.88
N PHE A 57 0.40 -0.22 0.41
CA PHE A 57 -0.63 -1.19 0.78
C PHE A 57 -1.09 -1.96 -0.45
N SER A 58 -1.19 -3.28 -0.30
CA SER A 58 -1.83 -4.11 -1.31
C SER A 58 -2.50 -5.35 -0.73
N HIS A 59 -3.35 -5.95 -1.55
CA HIS A 59 -3.87 -7.27 -1.28
C HIS A 59 -3.29 -8.28 -2.26
N LEU A 60 -3.19 -9.53 -1.84
CA LEU A 60 -2.85 -10.64 -2.72
C LEU A 60 -3.83 -11.80 -2.52
N GLY A 61 -4.50 -12.19 -3.60
CA GLY A 61 -5.52 -13.23 -3.55
C GLY A 61 -6.69 -12.89 -2.61
N ARG A 62 -7.33 -13.93 -2.07
CA ARG A 62 -8.38 -13.81 -1.04
C ARG A 62 -7.93 -14.59 0.19
N VAL A 63 -8.24 -14.06 1.37
CA VAL A 63 -7.92 -14.66 2.66
C VAL A 63 -9.21 -14.68 3.46
N LYS A 64 -9.67 -15.87 3.84
CA LYS A 64 -10.92 -16.05 4.61
C LYS A 64 -10.67 -16.66 5.98
N GLU A 65 -9.63 -17.47 6.11
CA GLU A 65 -9.24 -18.17 7.32
C GLU A 65 -7.72 -18.18 7.48
N GLU A 66 -7.21 -18.55 8.65
CA GLU A 66 -5.77 -18.46 8.95
C GLU A 66 -4.92 -19.31 7.99
N ALA A 67 -5.42 -20.48 7.57
CA ALA A 67 -4.75 -21.35 6.61
C ALA A 67 -4.57 -20.69 5.23
N ASP A 68 -5.42 -19.72 4.85
CA ASP A 68 -5.29 -19.01 3.59
C ASP A 68 -4.07 -18.08 3.52
N LYS A 69 -3.52 -17.68 4.67
CA LYS A 69 -2.37 -16.77 4.70
C LYS A 69 -1.14 -17.41 4.06
N ALA A 70 -0.97 -18.72 4.22
CA ALA A 70 0.12 -19.48 3.62
C ALA A 70 0.13 -19.30 2.10
N GLY A 71 1.27 -18.85 1.56
CA GLY A 71 1.45 -18.58 0.14
C GLY A 71 0.80 -17.29 -0.37
N LYS A 72 0.22 -16.45 0.51
CA LYS A 72 -0.38 -15.15 0.17
C LYS A 72 0.31 -13.94 0.81
N SER A 73 1.52 -14.13 1.34
CA SER A 73 2.36 -13.02 1.82
C SER A 73 2.84 -12.16 0.65
N LEU A 74 3.06 -10.87 0.92
CA LEU A 74 3.67 -9.92 0.00
C LEU A 74 5.20 -9.92 0.03
N ALA A 75 5.85 -10.77 0.84
CA ALA A 75 7.30 -10.93 0.85
C ALA A 75 7.94 -11.09 -0.55
N PRO A 76 7.45 -11.97 -1.47
CA PRO A 76 8.03 -12.07 -2.81
C PRO A 76 7.83 -10.80 -3.65
N VAL A 77 6.75 -10.05 -3.39
CA VAL A 77 6.47 -8.76 -4.05
C VAL A 77 7.44 -7.68 -3.57
N ALA A 78 7.75 -7.64 -2.27
CA ALA A 78 8.73 -6.71 -1.71
C ALA A 78 10.10 -6.92 -2.37
N ALA A 79 10.54 -8.17 -2.51
CA ALA A 79 11.81 -8.52 -3.14
C ALA A 79 11.85 -8.12 -4.64
N ASP A 80 10.80 -8.40 -5.40
CA ASP A 80 10.72 -8.00 -6.81
C ASP A 80 10.68 -6.48 -6.99
N LEU A 81 9.94 -5.77 -6.13
CA LEU A 81 9.88 -4.32 -6.13
C LEU A 81 11.24 -3.70 -5.81
N ALA A 82 11.97 -4.23 -4.83
CA ALA A 82 13.31 -3.76 -4.49
C ALA A 82 14.26 -3.87 -5.69
N ALA A 83 14.24 -5.02 -6.39
CA ALA A 83 15.04 -5.22 -7.60
C ALA A 83 14.70 -4.22 -8.72
N LYS A 84 13.41 -3.89 -8.90
CA LYS A 84 12.94 -2.92 -9.91
C LYS A 84 13.23 -1.46 -9.56
N LEU A 85 13.26 -1.13 -8.27
CA LEU A 85 13.60 0.20 -7.79
C LEU A 85 15.11 0.42 -7.69
N GLY A 86 15.90 -0.65 -7.57
CA GLY A 86 17.34 -0.55 -7.34
C GLY A 86 17.69 -0.06 -5.93
N GLN A 87 16.76 -0.21 -4.98
CA GLN A 87 16.92 0.13 -3.57
C GLN A 87 16.11 -0.83 -2.69
N ASP A 88 16.41 -0.85 -1.40
CA ASP A 88 15.70 -1.69 -0.44
C ASP A 88 14.23 -1.30 -0.28
N VAL A 89 13.38 -2.30 -0.10
CA VAL A 89 11.98 -2.14 0.29
C VAL A 89 11.82 -2.78 1.66
N VAL A 90 11.52 -1.97 2.67
CA VAL A 90 11.31 -2.45 4.04
C VAL A 90 10.04 -3.27 4.08
N PHE A 91 10.11 -4.48 4.65
CA PHE A 91 8.96 -5.37 4.75
C PHE A 91 8.88 -6.00 6.15
N PRO A 92 8.13 -5.40 7.09
CA PRO A 92 7.99 -5.92 8.45
C PRO A 92 7.18 -7.22 8.55
N GLY A 93 6.44 -7.62 7.50
CA GLY A 93 5.62 -8.84 7.52
C GLY A 93 4.37 -8.77 8.41
N VAL A 94 3.96 -7.57 8.83
CA VAL A 94 2.78 -7.33 9.67
C VAL A 94 1.86 -6.26 9.07
N THR A 95 0.57 -6.30 9.43
CA THR A 95 -0.46 -5.33 8.98
C THR A 95 -0.68 -4.18 9.95
N ARG A 96 -0.21 -4.34 11.21
CA ARG A 96 -0.37 -3.39 12.31
C ARG A 96 0.58 -3.69 13.47
N GLY A 97 0.68 -2.78 14.42
CA GLY A 97 1.40 -2.91 15.68
C GLY A 97 2.71 -2.09 15.72
N ALA A 98 3.35 -2.12 16.89
CA ALA A 98 4.52 -1.31 17.19
C ALA A 98 5.71 -1.56 16.24
N GLU A 99 5.85 -2.79 15.73
CA GLU A 99 6.90 -3.13 14.76
C GLU A 99 6.70 -2.38 13.43
N LEU A 100 5.47 -2.35 12.92
CA LEU A 100 5.14 -1.58 11.71
C LEU A 100 5.37 -0.08 11.93
N GLU A 101 4.91 0.43 13.06
CA GLU A 101 5.06 1.85 13.41
C GLU A 101 6.52 2.27 13.54
N ALA A 102 7.35 1.45 14.20
CA ALA A 102 8.78 1.68 14.32
C ALA A 102 9.46 1.65 12.95
N ALA A 103 9.14 0.67 12.09
CA ALA A 103 9.68 0.58 10.74
C ALA A 103 9.30 1.80 9.88
N ILE A 104 8.05 2.27 9.98
CA ILE A 104 7.59 3.47 9.27
C ILE A 104 8.29 4.73 9.78
N ASN A 105 8.47 4.87 11.10
CA ASN A 105 9.13 6.04 11.68
C ASN A 105 10.63 6.08 11.40
N ALA A 106 11.25 4.93 11.14
CA ALA A 106 12.64 4.81 10.75
C ALA A 106 12.90 5.12 9.27
N LEU A 107 11.85 5.28 8.44
CA LEU A 107 12.02 5.61 7.03
C LEU A 107 12.66 6.99 6.85
N GLU A 108 13.72 7.01 6.05
CA GLU A 108 14.33 8.22 5.52
C GLU A 108 13.65 8.66 4.22
N ASP A 109 13.85 9.91 3.83
CA ASP A 109 13.27 10.48 2.61
C ASP A 109 13.71 9.68 1.38
N GLY A 110 12.75 9.30 0.53
CA GLY A 110 12.99 8.46 -0.64
C GLY A 110 12.95 6.95 -0.39
N GLN A 111 12.81 6.50 0.86
CA GLN A 111 12.67 5.08 1.18
C GLN A 111 11.24 4.58 1.00
N VAL A 112 11.13 3.25 0.84
CA VAL A 112 9.87 2.55 0.58
C VAL A 112 9.66 1.45 1.61
N LEU A 113 8.43 1.35 2.12
CA LEU A 113 7.97 0.25 2.96
C LEU A 113 6.74 -0.40 2.34
N LEU A 114 6.69 -1.73 2.35
CA LEU A 114 5.51 -2.51 1.97
C LEU A 114 4.89 -3.13 3.22
N VAL A 115 3.62 -2.80 3.47
CA VAL A 115 2.81 -3.45 4.51
C VAL A 115 2.41 -4.84 4.03
N GLU A 116 2.27 -5.80 4.96
CA GLU A 116 1.77 -7.13 4.63
C GLU A 116 0.34 -7.08 4.05
N ASN A 117 -0.06 -8.16 3.38
CA ASN A 117 -1.33 -8.30 2.68
C ASN A 117 -2.52 -7.78 3.50
N THR A 118 -3.19 -6.73 3.00
CA THR A 118 -4.29 -6.07 3.72
C THR A 118 -5.43 -7.03 4.05
N ARG A 119 -5.64 -8.08 3.25
CA ARG A 119 -6.67 -9.10 3.51
C ARG A 119 -6.30 -10.08 4.62
N TYR A 120 -5.11 -10.02 5.21
CA TYR A 120 -4.87 -10.75 6.46
C TYR A 120 -5.79 -10.27 7.59
N GLU A 121 -6.23 -9.01 7.52
CA GLU A 121 -7.27 -8.45 8.39
C GLU A 121 -8.67 -8.99 8.09
N ASP A 122 -8.85 -9.79 7.03
CA ASP A 122 -10.16 -10.39 6.74
C ASP A 122 -10.45 -11.67 7.52
N VAL A 123 -9.43 -12.30 8.12
CA VAL A 123 -9.59 -13.53 8.91
C VAL A 123 -10.53 -13.28 10.10
N ASP A 124 -10.28 -12.21 10.84
CA ASP A 124 -11.07 -11.84 12.03
C ASP A 124 -12.10 -10.77 11.69
N GLY A 125 -13.24 -11.20 11.15
CA GLY A 125 -14.41 -10.32 10.96
C GLY A 125 -14.45 -9.55 9.64
N LYS A 126 -13.59 -9.89 8.66
CA LYS A 126 -13.55 -9.25 7.34
C LYS A 126 -13.27 -7.75 7.39
N LYS A 127 -12.35 -7.30 8.25
CA LYS A 127 -12.16 -5.87 8.57
C LYS A 127 -11.77 -5.06 7.33
N GLU A 128 -10.86 -5.57 6.52
CA GLU A 128 -10.45 -4.92 5.28
C GLU A 128 -11.62 -4.84 4.27
N SER A 129 -12.24 -5.98 3.98
CA SER A 129 -13.30 -6.07 2.97
C SER A 129 -14.65 -5.47 3.40
N LYS A 130 -14.88 -5.24 4.70
CA LYS A 130 -16.08 -4.59 5.25
C LYS A 130 -15.87 -3.13 5.65
N ASN A 131 -14.71 -2.54 5.36
CA ASN A 131 -14.39 -1.15 5.71
C ASN A 131 -14.51 -0.89 7.22
N ASP A 132 -13.81 -1.70 8.03
CA ASP A 132 -13.79 -1.50 9.47
C ASP A 132 -13.23 -0.10 9.83
N PRO A 133 -13.98 0.72 10.60
CA PRO A 133 -13.57 2.08 10.92
C PRO A 133 -12.29 2.15 11.76
N GLU A 134 -12.09 1.22 12.69
CA GLU A 134 -10.89 1.22 13.54
C GLU A 134 -9.63 0.92 12.73
N LEU A 135 -9.72 -0.05 11.83
CA LEU A 135 -8.62 -0.37 10.91
C LEU A 135 -8.31 0.81 9.98
N GLY A 136 -9.34 1.52 9.50
CA GLY A 136 -9.17 2.64 8.57
C GLY A 136 -8.49 3.82 9.25
N LYS A 137 -8.94 4.13 10.46
CA LYS A 137 -8.33 5.14 11.32
C LYS A 137 -6.88 4.79 11.68
N TYR A 138 -6.61 3.52 11.99
CA TYR A 138 -5.26 3.05 12.29
C TYR A 138 -4.31 3.23 11.11
N TRP A 139 -4.67 2.74 9.92
CA TRP A 139 -3.80 2.89 8.76
C TRP A 139 -3.64 4.35 8.33
N ALA A 140 -4.70 5.17 8.45
CA ALA A 140 -4.61 6.61 8.21
C ALA A 140 -3.61 7.29 9.15
N SER A 141 -3.52 6.88 10.43
CA SER A 141 -2.59 7.49 11.39
C SER A 141 -1.12 7.16 11.15
N LEU A 142 -0.82 6.19 10.26
CA LEU A 142 0.56 5.87 9.89
C LEU A 142 1.19 6.94 8.99
N GLY A 143 0.38 7.68 8.22
CA GLY A 143 0.83 8.69 7.27
C GLY A 143 0.74 10.12 7.80
N ASP A 144 1.15 11.09 6.97
CA ASP A 144 1.10 12.53 7.29
C ASP A 144 -0.07 13.23 6.59
N GLY A 145 -1.23 12.59 6.54
CA GLY A 145 -2.44 13.18 5.96
C GLY A 145 -2.55 13.07 4.42
N ILE A 146 -1.62 12.36 3.78
CA ILE A 146 -1.57 12.18 2.32
C ILE A 146 -1.84 10.71 1.98
N PHE A 147 -2.84 10.48 1.13
CA PHE A 147 -3.12 9.16 0.55
C PHE A 147 -3.24 9.23 -0.97
N VAL A 148 -2.54 8.32 -1.65
CA VAL A 148 -2.55 8.16 -3.10
C VAL A 148 -3.18 6.82 -3.43
N ASN A 149 -4.28 6.84 -4.19
CA ASN A 149 -4.90 5.61 -4.68
C ASN A 149 -4.49 5.34 -6.14
N ASP A 150 -3.60 4.36 -6.33
CA ASP A 150 -3.12 3.87 -7.63
C ASP A 150 -3.60 2.45 -7.93
N ALA A 151 -4.69 2.01 -7.26
CA ALA A 151 -5.28 0.69 -7.41
C ALA A 151 -6.69 0.78 -8.01
N PHE A 152 -6.79 1.28 -9.24
CA PHE A 152 -8.07 1.50 -9.93
C PHE A 152 -8.93 0.23 -10.00
N GLY A 153 -8.29 -0.95 -10.14
CA GLY A 153 -8.96 -2.25 -10.12
C GLY A 153 -9.75 -2.55 -8.82
N THR A 154 -9.46 -1.85 -7.72
CA THR A 154 -10.20 -1.96 -6.45
C THR A 154 -10.98 -0.70 -6.07
N ALA A 155 -10.93 0.36 -6.88
CA ALA A 155 -11.61 1.63 -6.58
C ALA A 155 -13.15 1.51 -6.54
N HIS A 156 -13.71 0.47 -7.17
CA HIS A 156 -15.16 0.18 -7.13
C HIS A 156 -15.63 -0.47 -5.83
N ARG A 157 -14.72 -0.73 -4.86
CA ARG A 157 -15.05 -1.36 -3.58
C ARG A 157 -14.71 -0.44 -2.42
N ALA A 158 -15.66 -0.31 -1.50
CA ALA A 158 -15.46 0.36 -0.23
C ALA A 158 -14.75 -0.59 0.74
N HIS A 159 -13.43 -0.69 0.60
CA HIS A 159 -12.58 -1.41 1.54
C HIS A 159 -11.87 -0.42 2.45
N CYS A 160 -11.31 -0.93 3.54
CA CYS A 160 -10.55 -0.14 4.48
C CYS A 160 -9.32 0.52 3.80
N SER A 161 -8.55 -0.26 3.05
CA SER A 161 -7.35 0.20 2.33
C SER A 161 -7.63 1.12 1.13
N THR A 162 -8.90 1.38 0.78
CA THR A 162 -9.28 2.27 -0.33
C THR A 162 -10.12 3.45 0.15
N VAL A 163 -11.24 3.19 0.82
CA VAL A 163 -12.20 4.22 1.26
C VAL A 163 -11.99 4.55 2.73
N GLY A 164 -11.86 3.56 3.61
CA GLY A 164 -11.76 3.79 5.06
C GLY A 164 -10.62 4.70 5.46
N VAL A 165 -9.44 4.51 4.87
CA VAL A 165 -8.28 5.40 5.09
C VAL A 165 -8.58 6.85 4.67
N THR A 166 -9.34 7.07 3.59
CA THR A 166 -9.65 8.43 3.10
C THR A 166 -10.61 9.22 3.98
N GLU A 167 -11.41 8.55 4.81
CA GLU A 167 -12.35 9.21 5.74
C GLU A 167 -11.64 9.96 6.87
N TYR A 168 -10.37 9.62 7.14
CA TYR A 168 -9.59 10.16 8.26
C TYR A 168 -8.42 11.04 7.82
N LEU A 169 -8.30 11.35 6.53
CA LEU A 169 -7.18 12.12 5.99
C LEU A 169 -7.64 13.48 5.48
N ALA A 170 -6.78 14.49 5.66
CA ALA A 170 -7.03 15.86 5.20
C ALA A 170 -6.98 15.98 3.67
N SER A 171 -6.30 15.07 2.96
CA SER A 171 -6.20 15.09 1.50
C SER A 171 -6.14 13.67 0.92
N ALA A 172 -7.11 13.34 0.06
CA ALA A 172 -7.13 12.11 -0.72
C ALA A 172 -6.86 12.45 -2.20
N LEU A 173 -5.81 11.85 -2.77
CA LEU A 173 -5.27 12.19 -4.08
C LEU A 173 -5.42 11.03 -5.06
N ALA A 174 -5.60 11.38 -6.32
CA ALA A 174 -5.50 10.48 -7.45
C ALA A 174 -4.03 10.26 -7.85
N THR A 175 -3.78 9.15 -8.53
CA THR A 175 -2.51 8.75 -9.14
C THR A 175 -1.97 9.77 -10.17
N ILE A 176 -0.70 9.61 -10.58
CA ILE A 176 -0.05 10.38 -11.65
C ILE A 176 -0.80 10.28 -12.97
N SER A 177 -1.43 9.14 -13.22
CA SER A 177 -2.05 8.84 -14.51
C SER A 177 -3.57 8.93 -14.39
N PHE A 178 -4.12 10.10 -14.71
CA PHE A 178 -5.33 10.10 -15.52
C PHE A 178 -4.86 9.87 -16.96
N ALA A 179 -5.08 8.66 -17.47
CA ALA A 179 -5.38 8.57 -18.90
C ALA A 179 -6.79 9.15 -19.11
#